data_AF-A0A1Q5H777-F1
#
_entry.id   AF-A0A1Q5H777-F1
#
_cell.length_a   1.000
_cell.length_b   1.000
_cell.length_c   1.000
_cell.angle_alpha   90.00
_cell.angle_beta   90.00
_cell.angle_gamma   90.00
#
_symmetry.space_group_name_H-M   'P 1'
#
loop_
_entity.id
_entity.type
_entity.pdbx_description
1 polymer ?
#
loop_
_entity_poly.entity_id
_entity_poly.type
_entity_poly.pdbx_seq_one_letter_code
_entity_poly.pdbx_strand_id
1 'polypeptide(L)'
;MEKNTIPRGRWLDDDVFRTLVKEVVPLRPDSWTLADFARATAGLGWELREPRTVGDRIWHRFAPRNGPSYGYGTLVADASAPERIRSLNVSLVDLPEEDVFSVAGRTRAAWWVMEEELGPPAMWGGYSGPWMLWRRPGADAPGGPRPHGLPDLLLHGHDDGRMSLDLLPPGSDADTVGRASVRGRWYAAQPSHLPPDPLSAAPHRPATTWEDVEKRLTRALGSLNRCAPFFPGRFILHLGASRDPQRFVQCWSQDLSLVIEATGYLHHPDSANPAHLARNGWDFSRSIWQRRFPDAMEDREQAAATAARMLIEELRCLGVELADLSYDGTISGRGQGFHLELPDLGIPRVHQPVDG
;
A
#
# COMPACT_ATOMS: atom_id res chain seq x y z
N MET A 1 -27.46 -7.68 -0.57
CA MET A 1 -26.00 -7.94 -0.66
C MET A 1 -25.49 -7.10 -1.81
N GLU A 2 -25.18 -5.83 -1.55
CA GLU A 2 -24.60 -4.94 -2.56
C GLU A 2 -23.22 -5.48 -2.93
N LYS A 3 -23.03 -5.79 -4.21
CA LYS A 3 -21.70 -6.07 -4.75
C LYS A 3 -20.90 -4.78 -4.60
N ASN A 4 -19.95 -4.77 -3.66
CA ASN A 4 -18.89 -3.76 -3.59
C ASN A 4 -18.01 -3.87 -4.85
N THR A 5 -18.51 -3.37 -5.98
CA THR A 5 -17.74 -3.21 -7.21
C THR A 5 -17.12 -1.83 -7.18
N ILE A 6 -15.79 -1.79 -7.06
CA ILE A 6 -15.03 -0.57 -7.34
C ILE A 6 -15.37 -0.13 -8.75
N PRO A 7 -15.65 1.17 -8.99
CA PRO A 7 -15.85 1.68 -10.33
C PRO A 7 -14.62 1.36 -11.19
N ARG A 8 -14.83 0.74 -12.36
CA ARG A 8 -13.77 0.56 -13.35
C ARG A 8 -13.18 1.94 -13.64
N GLY A 9 -11.87 2.10 -13.40
CA GLY A 9 -11.15 3.30 -13.78
C GLY A 9 -11.20 3.54 -15.29
N ARG A 10 -10.80 4.73 -15.75
CA ARG A 10 -10.62 5.01 -17.18
C ARG A 10 -9.12 5.00 -17.49
N TRP A 11 -8.69 4.10 -18.36
CA TRP A 11 -7.34 4.08 -18.93
C TRP A 11 -7.39 4.35 -20.44
N LEU A 12 -6.28 4.83 -20.98
CA LEU A 12 -6.01 4.90 -22.41
C LEU A 12 -5.65 3.49 -22.92
N ASP A 13 -6.63 2.78 -23.47
CA ASP A 13 -6.52 1.43 -24.05
C ASP A 13 -6.11 0.30 -23.08
N ASP A 14 -7.08 -0.19 -22.29
CA ASP A 14 -6.93 -1.36 -21.40
C ASP A 14 -6.29 -2.58 -22.09
N ASP A 15 -6.56 -2.78 -23.39
CA ASP A 15 -6.05 -3.90 -24.17
C ASP A 15 -4.54 -3.82 -24.42
N VAL A 16 -4.00 -2.61 -24.54
CA VAL A 16 -2.56 -2.38 -24.73
C VAL A 16 -1.81 -2.67 -23.44
N PHE A 17 -2.30 -2.16 -22.30
CA PHE A 17 -1.69 -2.48 -21.01
C PHE A 17 -1.80 -3.99 -20.68
N ARG A 18 -2.93 -4.62 -20.99
CA ARG A 18 -3.09 -6.08 -20.86
C ARG A 18 -2.08 -6.85 -21.70
N THR A 19 -1.80 -6.39 -22.92
CA THR A 19 -0.78 -6.98 -23.79
C THR A 19 0.60 -6.88 -23.16
N LEU A 20 0.97 -5.71 -22.62
CA LEU A 20 2.23 -5.55 -21.89
C LEU A 20 2.33 -6.52 -20.70
N VAL A 21 1.27 -6.65 -19.89
CA VAL A 21 1.26 -7.60 -18.76
C VAL A 21 1.52 -9.02 -19.26
N LYS A 22 0.90 -9.43 -20.38
CA LYS A 22 1.12 -10.75 -21.00
C LYS A 22 2.52 -10.95 -21.58
N GLU A 23 3.23 -9.88 -21.95
CA GLU A 23 4.64 -9.95 -22.39
C GLU A 23 5.60 -10.04 -21.20
N VAL A 24 5.29 -9.29 -20.14
CA VAL A 24 6.14 -9.11 -18.96
C VAL A 24 6.07 -10.30 -18.01
N VAL A 25 4.86 -10.85 -17.79
CA VAL A 25 4.61 -11.96 -16.85
C VAL A 25 5.40 -13.22 -17.22
N PRO A 26 5.54 -13.64 -18.49
CA PRO A 26 6.33 -14.80 -18.85
C PRO A 26 7.85 -14.64 -18.70
N LEU A 27 8.37 -13.42 -18.49
CA LEU A 27 9.81 -13.20 -18.34
C LEU A 27 10.37 -13.98 -17.15
N ARG A 28 11.34 -14.84 -17.45
CA ARG A 28 12.02 -15.73 -16.51
C ARG A 28 13.53 -15.66 -16.75
N PRO A 29 14.20 -14.58 -16.33
CA PRO A 29 15.65 -14.55 -16.39
C PRO A 29 16.22 -15.64 -15.47
N ASP A 30 17.17 -16.43 -15.96
CA ASP A 30 17.81 -17.51 -15.18
C ASP A 30 18.60 -16.94 -13.99
N SER A 31 19.14 -15.73 -14.13
CA SER A 31 19.75 -14.95 -13.07
C SER A 31 19.52 -13.44 -13.25
N TRP A 32 19.83 -12.66 -12.21
CA TRP A 32 19.72 -11.20 -12.24
C TRP A 32 20.94 -10.53 -12.87
N THR A 33 21.34 -10.99 -14.06
CA THR A 33 22.47 -10.44 -14.82
C THR A 33 22.00 -9.80 -16.12
N LEU A 34 22.76 -8.81 -16.61
CA LEU A 34 22.45 -8.12 -17.86
C LEU A 34 22.34 -9.10 -19.05
N ALA A 35 23.23 -10.09 -19.11
CA ALA A 35 23.25 -11.09 -20.17
C ALA A 35 21.98 -11.97 -20.18
N ASP A 36 21.49 -12.35 -19.00
CA ASP A 36 20.28 -13.17 -18.90
C ASP A 36 19.03 -12.36 -19.19
N PHE A 37 18.97 -11.10 -18.76
CA PHE A 37 17.88 -10.20 -19.16
C PHE A 37 17.87 -9.95 -20.67
N ALA A 38 19.02 -9.68 -21.28
CA ALA A 38 19.12 -9.51 -22.73
C ALA A 38 18.60 -10.75 -23.48
N ARG A 39 18.92 -11.96 -22.98
CA ARG A 39 18.41 -13.22 -23.56
C ARG A 39 16.91 -13.41 -23.34
N ALA A 40 16.43 -13.18 -22.12
CA ALA A 40 15.03 -13.36 -21.76
C ALA A 40 14.10 -12.40 -22.52
N THR A 41 14.57 -11.17 -22.79
CA THR A 41 13.78 -10.16 -23.50
C THR A 41 13.95 -10.22 -25.03
N ALA A 42 14.99 -10.89 -25.55
CA ALA A 42 15.24 -10.99 -27.00
C ALA A 42 14.05 -11.62 -27.77
N GLY A 43 13.37 -12.61 -27.18
CA GLY A 43 12.19 -13.24 -27.77
C GLY A 43 10.98 -12.32 -27.92
N LEU A 44 10.97 -11.19 -27.20
CA LEU A 44 9.95 -10.14 -27.30
C LEU A 44 10.32 -9.05 -28.32
N GLY A 45 11.47 -9.19 -28.99
CA GLY A 45 12.04 -8.17 -29.87
C GLY A 45 12.76 -7.05 -29.12
N TRP A 46 12.80 -7.06 -27.79
CA TRP A 46 13.32 -5.97 -26.97
C TRP A 46 14.84 -5.82 -27.06
N GLU A 47 15.27 -4.72 -27.65
CA GLU A 47 16.69 -4.38 -27.84
C GLU A 47 17.18 -3.33 -26.85
N LEU A 48 18.25 -3.65 -26.13
CA LEU A 48 18.91 -2.74 -25.19
C LEU A 48 19.76 -1.70 -25.93
N ARG A 49 19.65 -0.43 -25.49
CA ARG A 49 20.51 0.68 -25.92
C ARG A 49 21.75 0.79 -25.04
N GLU A 50 22.66 1.65 -25.46
CA GLU A 50 23.84 2.01 -24.68
C GLU A 50 23.45 2.46 -23.26
N PRO A 51 24.20 1.99 -22.23
CA PRO A 51 23.94 2.35 -20.86
C PRO A 51 24.14 3.84 -20.60
N ARG A 52 23.33 4.39 -19.71
CA ARG A 52 23.49 5.74 -19.18
C ARG A 52 23.70 5.70 -17.67
N THR A 53 24.74 6.36 -17.19
CA THR A 53 24.95 6.56 -15.75
C THR A 53 24.03 7.66 -15.23
N VAL A 54 23.31 7.37 -14.14
CA VAL A 54 22.41 8.30 -13.45
C VAL A 54 22.64 8.17 -11.95
N GLY A 55 23.37 9.13 -11.37
CA GLY A 55 23.77 9.05 -9.96
C GLY A 55 24.65 7.84 -9.68
N ASP A 56 24.25 7.01 -8.73
CA ASP A 56 24.89 5.74 -8.34
C ASP A 56 24.39 4.54 -9.15
N ARG A 57 23.65 4.77 -10.25
CA ARG A 57 23.00 3.72 -11.05
C ARG A 57 23.41 3.75 -12.50
N ILE A 58 23.26 2.60 -13.14
CA ILE A 58 23.38 2.42 -14.58
C ILE A 58 22.02 2.00 -15.13
N TRP A 59 21.56 2.72 -16.14
CA TRP A 59 20.28 2.50 -16.81
C TRP A 59 20.52 1.97 -18.21
N HIS A 60 19.98 0.78 -18.52
CA HIS A 60 19.91 0.26 -19.88
C HIS A 60 18.48 0.39 -20.41
N ARG A 61 18.25 1.31 -21.34
CA ARG A 61 16.92 1.56 -21.92
C ARG A 61 16.65 0.66 -23.12
N PHE A 62 15.42 0.24 -23.31
CA PHE A 62 15.01 -0.46 -24.52
C PHE A 62 14.72 0.51 -25.68
N ALA A 63 14.90 0.05 -26.93
CA ALA A 63 14.62 0.84 -28.13
C ALA A 63 13.09 1.00 -28.36
N PRO A 64 12.55 2.18 -28.71
CA PRO A 64 11.09 2.40 -28.79
C PRO A 64 10.31 1.58 -29.84
N ARG A 65 10.93 1.20 -30.96
CA ARG A 65 10.24 0.44 -32.04
C ARG A 65 10.28 -1.07 -31.85
N ASN A 66 11.19 -1.52 -30.99
CA ASN A 66 11.47 -2.92 -30.70
C ASN A 66 11.27 -3.24 -29.21
N GLY A 67 10.93 -2.24 -28.38
CA GLY A 67 10.86 -2.32 -26.93
C GLY A 67 9.47 -2.69 -26.42
N PRO A 68 9.15 -2.40 -25.14
CA PRO A 68 7.85 -2.76 -24.58
C PRO A 68 6.70 -2.19 -25.40
N SER A 69 5.65 -2.99 -25.57
CA SER A 69 4.42 -2.64 -26.31
C SER A 69 3.74 -1.38 -25.77
N TYR A 70 4.05 -0.99 -24.54
CA TYR A 70 3.61 0.23 -23.90
C TYR A 70 4.71 0.77 -22.98
N GLY A 71 4.96 2.08 -23.06
CA GLY A 71 5.98 2.73 -22.23
C GLY A 71 7.41 2.62 -22.75
N TYR A 72 8.39 2.96 -21.89
CA TYR A 72 9.79 2.61 -22.12
C TYR A 72 10.32 1.75 -20.98
N GLY A 73 10.99 0.67 -21.34
CA GLY A 73 11.63 -0.23 -20.39
C GLY A 73 13.03 0.27 -20.04
N THR A 74 13.41 0.13 -18.77
CA THR A 74 14.74 0.44 -18.25
C THR A 74 15.17 -0.67 -17.31
N LEU A 75 16.28 -1.34 -17.63
CA LEU A 75 17.00 -2.15 -16.65
C LEU A 75 17.83 -1.24 -15.75
N VAL A 76 17.74 -1.47 -14.44
CA VAL A 76 18.45 -0.68 -13.42
C VAL A 76 19.49 -1.55 -12.74
N ALA A 77 20.75 -1.13 -12.80
CA ALA A 77 21.88 -1.73 -12.11
C ALA A 77 22.57 -0.71 -11.19
N ASP A 78 23.37 -1.18 -10.25
CA ASP A 78 24.25 -0.34 -9.44
C ASP A 78 25.51 0.02 -10.24
N ALA A 79 26.01 1.24 -10.11
CA ALA A 79 27.25 1.65 -10.79
C ALA A 79 28.48 0.82 -10.35
N SER A 80 28.49 0.31 -9.12
CA SER A 80 29.54 -0.58 -8.58
C SER A 80 29.45 -2.02 -9.10
N ALA A 81 28.29 -2.42 -9.64
CA ALA A 81 28.08 -3.75 -10.22
C ALA A 81 27.16 -3.65 -11.46
N PRO A 82 27.67 -3.09 -12.58
CA PRO A 82 26.86 -2.80 -13.78
C PRO A 82 26.17 -4.02 -14.38
N GLU A 83 26.79 -5.19 -14.24
CA GLU A 83 26.28 -6.45 -14.77
C GLU A 83 25.16 -7.06 -13.91
N ARG A 84 24.94 -6.57 -12.69
CA ARG A 84 23.93 -7.07 -11.76
C ARG A 84 22.69 -6.20 -11.79
N ILE A 85 21.62 -6.75 -12.36
CA ILE A 85 20.34 -6.07 -12.48
C ILE A 85 19.62 -6.10 -11.12
N ARG A 86 19.06 -4.96 -10.73
CA ARG A 86 18.23 -4.82 -9.53
C ARG A 86 16.74 -4.80 -9.84
N SER A 87 16.36 -4.26 -10.99
CA SER A 87 14.98 -4.28 -11.47
C SER A 87 14.90 -4.05 -12.98
N LEU A 88 13.79 -4.48 -13.57
CA LEU A 88 13.30 -4.01 -14.85
C LEU A 88 12.11 -3.09 -14.57
N ASN A 89 12.25 -1.80 -14.88
CA ASN A 89 11.19 -0.81 -14.76
C ASN A 89 10.57 -0.53 -16.13
N VAL A 90 9.26 -0.65 -16.26
CA VAL A 90 8.51 -0.23 -17.45
C VAL A 90 7.66 0.98 -17.08
N SER A 91 8.05 2.15 -17.56
CA SER A 91 7.26 3.37 -17.38
C SER A 91 5.97 3.29 -18.19
N LEU A 92 4.81 3.24 -17.53
CA LEU A 92 3.51 3.18 -18.20
C LEU A 92 3.02 4.57 -18.56
N VAL A 93 3.17 5.52 -17.64
CA VAL A 93 2.78 6.92 -17.83
C VAL A 93 3.92 7.77 -17.33
N ASP A 94 4.49 8.58 -18.21
CA ASP A 94 5.62 9.46 -17.90
C ASP A 94 5.25 10.93 -17.80
N LEU A 95 4.06 11.29 -18.27
CA LEU A 95 3.53 12.64 -18.13
C LEU A 95 2.59 12.70 -16.93
N PRO A 96 2.81 13.66 -16.01
CA PRO A 96 1.93 13.85 -14.88
C PRO A 96 0.53 14.20 -15.37
N GLU A 97 -0.50 13.73 -14.67
CA GLU A 97 -1.82 14.35 -14.83
C GLU A 97 -2.03 15.42 -13.78
N GLU A 98 -2.79 16.44 -14.19
CA GLU A 98 -3.03 17.63 -13.37
C GLU A 98 -4.02 17.36 -12.23
N ASP A 99 -4.82 16.28 -12.33
CA ASP A 99 -5.87 15.94 -11.39
C ASP A 99 -5.72 14.55 -10.73
N VAL A 100 -5.89 14.53 -9.42
CA VAL A 100 -5.75 13.32 -8.58
C VAL A 100 -6.81 12.25 -8.90
N PHE A 101 -8.02 12.65 -9.33
CA PHE A 101 -9.07 11.68 -9.66
C PHE A 101 -8.78 10.97 -10.97
N SER A 102 -8.21 11.67 -11.95
CA SER A 102 -7.72 11.03 -13.18
C SER A 102 -6.58 10.04 -12.88
N VAL A 103 -5.61 10.41 -12.04
CA VAL A 103 -4.54 9.49 -11.61
C VAL A 103 -5.11 8.29 -10.87
N ALA A 104 -6.06 8.50 -9.96
CA ALA A 104 -6.74 7.43 -9.23
C ALA A 104 -7.58 6.52 -10.13
N GLY A 105 -8.25 7.09 -11.14
CA GLY A 105 -8.94 6.33 -12.19
C GLY A 105 -7.98 5.43 -12.94
N ARG A 106 -6.86 5.97 -13.42
CA ARG A 106 -5.83 5.22 -14.15
C ARG A 106 -5.20 4.12 -13.29
N THR A 107 -4.87 4.44 -12.04
CA THR A 107 -4.34 3.48 -11.07
C THR A 107 -5.30 2.31 -10.85
N ARG A 108 -6.58 2.59 -10.60
CA ARG A 108 -7.61 1.54 -10.42
C ARG A 108 -7.84 0.70 -11.68
N ALA A 109 -7.70 1.28 -12.88
CA ALA A 109 -7.78 0.54 -14.14
C ALA A 109 -6.59 -0.41 -14.32
N ALA A 110 -5.36 0.06 -14.06
CA ALA A 110 -4.18 -0.79 -14.12
C ALA A 110 -4.26 -1.94 -13.10
N TRP A 111 -4.75 -1.67 -11.89
CA TRP A 111 -5.03 -2.70 -10.90
C TRP A 111 -6.04 -3.71 -11.38
N TRP A 112 -7.08 -3.25 -12.08
CA TRP A 112 -8.08 -4.14 -12.68
C TRP A 112 -7.46 -5.13 -13.65
N VAL A 113 -6.62 -4.65 -14.57
CA VAL A 113 -5.94 -5.52 -15.54
C VAL A 113 -4.99 -6.48 -14.82
N MET A 114 -4.18 -5.99 -13.88
CA MET A 114 -3.24 -6.84 -13.14
C MET A 114 -3.95 -7.94 -12.35
N GLU A 115 -5.04 -7.62 -11.66
CA GLU A 115 -5.80 -8.61 -10.90
C GLU A 115 -6.52 -9.63 -11.78
N GLU A 116 -7.02 -9.24 -12.96
CA GLU A 116 -7.61 -10.19 -13.91
C GLU A 116 -6.58 -11.18 -14.48
N GLU A 117 -5.36 -10.70 -14.75
CA GLU A 117 -4.31 -11.52 -15.36
C GLU A 117 -3.53 -12.36 -14.32
N LEU A 118 -3.46 -11.91 -13.07
CA LEU A 118 -2.59 -12.51 -12.03
C LEU A 118 -3.31 -12.96 -10.76
N GLY A 119 -4.58 -12.60 -10.59
CA GLY A 119 -5.27 -12.74 -9.31
C GLY A 119 -4.94 -11.61 -8.33
N PRO A 120 -5.39 -11.70 -7.06
CA PRO A 120 -5.21 -10.64 -6.07
C PRO A 120 -3.73 -10.40 -5.75
N PRO A 121 -3.32 -9.15 -5.44
CA PRO A 121 -1.96 -8.87 -5.00
C PRO A 121 -1.67 -9.54 -3.66
N ALA A 122 -0.40 -9.89 -3.43
CA ALA A 122 0.05 -10.42 -2.15
C ALA A 122 0.13 -9.32 -1.09
N MET A 123 0.47 -8.11 -1.51
CA MET A 123 0.63 -6.93 -0.66
C MET A 123 0.34 -5.65 -1.44
N TRP A 124 -0.05 -4.61 -0.74
CA TRP A 124 -0.08 -3.24 -1.25
C TRP A 124 0.39 -2.26 -0.18
N GLY A 125 0.62 -1.03 -0.56
CA GLY A 125 0.95 0.01 0.39
C GLY A 125 0.99 1.38 -0.24
N GLY A 126 1.45 2.34 0.56
CA GLY A 126 1.55 3.72 0.10
C GLY A 126 2.60 4.53 0.84
N TYR A 127 3.41 5.26 0.08
CA TYR A 127 4.35 6.26 0.61
C TYR A 127 4.15 7.61 -0.07
N SER A 128 4.72 7.75 -1.27
CA SER A 128 4.58 8.88 -2.19
C SER A 128 3.60 8.54 -3.31
N GLY A 129 2.60 7.71 -3.03
CA GLY A 129 1.69 7.12 -4.00
C GLY A 129 1.45 5.64 -3.73
N PRO A 130 0.37 5.05 -4.27
CA PRO A 130 -0.01 3.68 -3.96
C PRO A 130 0.78 2.66 -4.81
N TRP A 131 1.07 1.51 -4.24
CA TRP A 131 1.71 0.40 -4.94
C TRP A 131 1.08 -0.94 -4.59
N MET A 132 1.19 -1.90 -5.50
CA MET A 132 0.73 -3.28 -5.34
C MET A 132 1.81 -4.26 -5.79
N LEU A 133 2.02 -5.31 -5.00
CA LEU A 133 3.03 -6.35 -5.20
C LEU A 133 2.35 -7.71 -5.38
N TRP A 134 2.65 -8.38 -6.49
CA TRP A 134 2.30 -9.78 -6.74
C TRP A 134 3.54 -10.64 -6.53
N ARG A 135 3.49 -11.48 -5.49
CA ARG A 135 4.48 -12.52 -5.28
C ARG A 135 4.14 -13.72 -6.14
N ARG A 136 5.09 -14.13 -6.97
CA ARG A 136 4.85 -15.20 -7.94
C ARG A 136 5.50 -16.49 -7.46
N PRO A 137 4.72 -17.53 -7.12
CA PRO A 137 5.31 -18.78 -6.69
C PRO A 137 6.18 -19.34 -7.82
N GLY A 138 7.45 -19.60 -7.53
CA GLY A 138 8.29 -20.43 -8.39
C GLY A 138 7.57 -21.74 -8.67
N ALA A 139 7.61 -22.21 -9.91
CA ALA A 139 7.11 -23.54 -10.24
C ALA A 139 8.06 -24.60 -9.67
N ASP A 140 8.04 -24.80 -8.34
CA ASP A 140 8.57 -25.96 -7.67
C ASP A 140 7.40 -26.70 -7.01
N ALA A 141 6.75 -27.52 -7.83
CA ALA A 141 6.17 -28.76 -7.34
C ALA A 141 7.26 -29.55 -6.58
N PRO A 142 6.93 -30.28 -5.51
CA PRO A 142 7.93 -31.00 -4.73
C PRO A 142 8.71 -31.97 -5.64
N GLY A 143 10.02 -31.70 -5.86
CA GLY A 143 10.95 -32.61 -6.54
C GLY A 143 11.78 -32.06 -7.72
N GLY A 144 11.74 -30.77 -8.06
CA GLY A 144 12.55 -30.19 -9.15
C GLY A 144 13.84 -29.51 -8.67
N PRO A 145 14.95 -29.49 -9.46
CA PRO A 145 16.24 -28.95 -9.03
C PRO A 145 16.44 -27.45 -9.37
N ARG A 146 15.38 -26.61 -9.38
CA ARG A 146 15.50 -25.20 -9.82
C ARG A 146 15.28 -24.21 -8.67
N PRO A 147 16.33 -23.65 -8.06
CA PRO A 147 16.24 -22.90 -6.81
C PRO A 147 15.78 -21.44 -6.93
N HIS A 148 15.15 -21.02 -8.04
CA HIS A 148 14.87 -19.61 -8.30
C HIS A 148 13.38 -19.38 -8.55
N GLY A 149 12.74 -18.64 -7.64
CA GLY A 149 11.33 -18.23 -7.75
C GLY A 149 11.07 -17.40 -9.00
N LEU A 150 9.79 -17.21 -9.36
CA LEU A 150 9.43 -16.27 -10.42
C LEU A 150 9.70 -14.83 -9.94
N PRO A 151 10.09 -13.90 -10.84
CA PRO A 151 10.22 -12.49 -10.48
C PRO A 151 8.91 -11.95 -9.89
N ASP A 152 9.03 -11.14 -8.84
CA ASP A 152 7.89 -10.44 -8.26
C ASP A 152 7.51 -9.24 -9.15
N LEU A 153 6.23 -8.89 -9.17
CA LEU A 153 5.70 -7.78 -9.98
C LEU A 153 5.18 -6.67 -9.08
N LEU A 154 5.70 -5.47 -9.24
CA LEU A 154 5.30 -4.28 -8.49
C LEU A 154 4.70 -3.24 -9.44
N LEU A 155 3.44 -2.89 -9.24
CA LEU A 155 2.81 -1.76 -9.92
C LEU A 155 2.80 -0.56 -8.98
N HIS A 156 3.38 0.57 -9.40
CA HIS A 156 3.50 1.77 -8.58
C HIS A 156 2.90 2.98 -9.29
N GLY A 157 1.93 3.63 -8.64
CA GLY A 157 1.47 4.97 -8.98
C GLY A 157 2.21 5.99 -8.14
N HIS A 158 2.85 6.96 -8.80
CA HIS A 158 3.59 8.03 -8.14
C HIS A 158 2.65 9.21 -7.86
N ASP A 159 2.93 10.00 -6.83
CA ASP A 159 2.12 11.16 -6.41
C ASP A 159 1.97 12.22 -7.52
N ASP A 160 2.90 12.26 -8.47
CA ASP A 160 2.86 13.17 -9.63
C ASP A 160 2.05 12.60 -10.80
N GLY A 161 1.40 11.45 -10.64
CA GLY A 161 0.57 10.85 -11.68
C GLY A 161 1.31 9.98 -12.68
N ARG A 162 2.63 9.83 -12.54
CA ARG A 162 3.38 8.82 -13.28
C ARG A 162 3.06 7.43 -12.78
N MET A 163 3.26 6.42 -13.62
CA MET A 163 3.01 5.02 -13.28
C MET A 163 4.09 4.12 -13.85
N SER A 164 4.49 3.10 -13.08
CA SER A 164 5.47 2.11 -13.54
C SER A 164 5.11 0.70 -13.12
N LEU A 165 5.43 -0.26 -13.99
CA LEU A 165 5.43 -1.70 -13.69
C LEU A 165 6.87 -2.18 -13.55
N ASP A 166 7.19 -2.77 -12.42
CA ASP A 166 8.53 -3.20 -12.03
C ASP A 166 8.60 -4.73 -11.90
N LEU A 167 9.59 -5.35 -12.54
CA LEU A 167 10.03 -6.73 -12.28
C LEU A 167 11.15 -6.73 -11.26
N LEU A 168 10.98 -7.50 -10.19
CA LEU A 168 11.86 -7.52 -9.03
C LEU A 168 12.39 -8.94 -8.74
N PRO A 169 13.58 -9.06 -8.09
CA PRO A 169 14.09 -10.35 -7.66
C PRO A 169 13.08 -11.10 -6.78
N PRO A 170 12.96 -12.43 -6.93
CA PRO A 170 12.03 -13.21 -6.12
C PRO A 170 12.33 -13.02 -4.64
N GLY A 171 11.30 -12.73 -3.85
CA GLY A 171 11.45 -12.51 -2.41
C GLY A 171 12.18 -11.20 -2.09
N SER A 172 12.28 -10.28 -3.06
CA SER A 172 12.64 -8.90 -2.75
C SER A 172 11.66 -8.38 -1.71
N ASP A 173 12.18 -7.92 -0.58
CA ASP A 173 11.40 -7.02 0.26
C ASP A 173 11.10 -5.77 -0.57
N ALA A 174 10.00 -5.10 -0.28
CA ALA A 174 9.61 -3.83 -0.88
C ALA A 174 10.83 -2.87 -0.97
N ASP A 175 11.69 -2.87 0.05
CA ASP A 175 12.86 -1.99 0.19
C ASP A 175 14.06 -2.32 -0.72
N THR A 176 14.14 -3.56 -1.24
CA THR A 176 15.36 -4.06 -1.92
C THR A 176 15.64 -3.38 -3.27
N VAL A 177 14.64 -2.71 -3.84
CA VAL A 177 14.71 -2.06 -5.16
C VAL A 177 15.15 -0.61 -5.02
N GLY A 178 16.26 -0.35 -4.32
CA GLY A 178 16.91 0.97 -4.26
C GLY A 178 15.99 2.14 -3.89
N ARG A 179 14.84 1.86 -3.29
CA ARG A 179 13.87 2.84 -2.87
C ARG A 179 13.67 2.55 -1.40
N ALA A 180 14.40 3.26 -0.56
CA ALA A 180 14.13 3.34 0.88
C ALA A 180 12.72 3.92 1.21
N SER A 181 11.81 3.93 0.23
CA SER A 181 10.51 4.57 0.20
C SER A 181 9.39 3.59 -0.15
N VAL A 182 9.63 2.27 -0.17
CA VAL A 182 8.65 1.26 -0.64
C VAL A 182 8.03 0.48 0.51
N ARG A 183 8.65 0.41 1.70
CA ARG A 183 7.81 0.39 2.91
C ARG A 183 7.07 1.71 2.96
N GLY A 184 5.84 1.66 2.46
CA GLY A 184 4.84 2.69 2.70
C GLY A 184 4.77 3.02 4.18
N ARG A 185 4.29 4.23 4.51
CA ARG A 185 3.90 4.54 5.90
C ARG A 185 2.79 3.59 6.39
N TRP A 186 2.14 2.94 5.45
CA TRP A 186 1.23 1.83 5.63
C TRP A 186 1.46 0.79 4.53
N TYR A 187 1.21 -0.46 4.86
CA TYR A 187 1.01 -1.52 3.88
C TYR A 187 -0.12 -2.42 4.37
N ALA A 188 -0.69 -3.20 3.48
CA ALA A 188 -1.60 -4.26 3.87
C ALA A 188 -1.34 -5.53 3.08
N ALA A 189 -1.48 -6.66 3.76
CA ALA A 189 -1.11 -7.95 3.24
C ALA A 189 -2.12 -9.00 3.68
N GLN A 190 -2.19 -10.09 2.92
CA GLN A 190 -2.87 -11.29 3.42
C GLN A 190 -2.13 -11.81 4.66
N PRO A 191 -2.83 -12.45 5.61
CA PRO A 191 -2.19 -12.96 6.83
C PRO A 191 -0.96 -13.84 6.57
N SER A 192 -1.02 -14.69 5.55
CA SER A 192 0.07 -15.58 5.09
C SER A 192 1.29 -14.85 4.54
N HIS A 193 1.16 -13.57 4.22
CA HIS A 193 2.21 -12.74 3.62
C HIS A 193 2.68 -11.62 4.54
N LEU A 194 2.13 -11.54 5.75
CA LEU A 194 2.67 -10.68 6.79
C LEU A 194 4.09 -11.13 7.15
N PRO A 195 5.04 -10.19 7.34
CA PRO A 195 6.35 -10.55 7.84
C PRO A 195 6.20 -11.24 9.22
N PRO A 196 6.99 -12.29 9.49
CA PRO A 196 7.02 -12.91 10.80
C PRO A 196 7.55 -11.89 11.80
N ASP A 197 6.63 -11.36 12.61
CA ASP A 197 6.85 -10.46 13.74
C ASP A 197 7.38 -9.05 13.36
N PRO A 198 6.60 -7.97 13.58
CA PRO A 198 7.02 -6.59 13.30
C PRO A 198 8.23 -6.12 14.14
N LEU A 199 8.65 -6.88 15.14
CA LEU A 199 9.84 -6.58 15.95
C LEU A 199 11.17 -6.86 15.24
N SER A 200 11.18 -7.61 14.13
CA SER A 200 12.44 -8.14 13.57
C SER A 200 12.99 -7.40 12.33
N ALA A 201 12.35 -6.33 11.84
CA ALA A 201 12.85 -5.58 10.68
C ALA A 201 12.82 -4.05 10.90
N ALA A 202 13.94 -3.54 11.42
CA ALA A 202 14.31 -2.13 11.66
C ALA A 202 13.89 -1.53 13.03
N PRO A 203 14.64 -0.55 13.57
CA PRO A 203 14.62 -0.20 14.99
C PRO A 203 13.39 0.67 15.31
N HIS A 204 12.23 0.06 15.51
CA HIS A 204 11.04 0.79 15.93
C HIS A 204 11.17 1.15 17.41
N ARG A 205 11.43 2.43 17.70
CA ARG A 205 11.36 2.97 19.06
C ARG A 205 9.89 2.92 19.49
N PRO A 206 9.52 2.14 20.51
CA PRO A 206 8.15 2.11 21.01
C PRO A 206 7.70 3.54 21.32
N ALA A 207 6.43 3.86 21.06
CA ALA A 207 5.89 5.15 21.45
C ALA A 207 6.00 5.29 22.98
N THR A 208 6.57 6.41 23.45
CA THR A 208 6.87 6.61 24.87
C THR A 208 5.88 7.55 25.56
N THR A 209 5.11 8.32 24.79
CA THR A 209 4.13 9.29 25.30
C THR A 209 2.87 9.32 24.41
N TRP A 210 1.76 9.84 24.96
CA TRP A 210 0.55 10.11 24.16
C TRP A 210 0.80 11.10 23.01
N GLU A 211 1.70 12.07 23.19
CA GLU A 211 2.09 13.01 22.15
C GLU A 211 2.84 12.31 21.00
N ASP A 212 3.73 11.36 21.31
CA ASP A 212 4.40 10.53 20.31
C ASP A 212 3.37 9.72 19.50
N VAL A 213 2.38 9.15 20.18
CA VAL A 213 1.29 8.40 19.53
C VAL A 213 0.48 9.32 18.62
N GLU A 214 0.00 10.46 19.12
CA GLU A 214 -0.80 11.41 18.35
C GLU A 214 -0.07 11.86 17.07
N LYS A 215 1.21 12.18 17.20
CA LYS A 215 2.05 12.60 16.07
C LYS A 215 2.23 11.50 15.03
N ARG A 216 2.45 10.26 15.46
CA ARG A 216 2.61 9.10 14.56
C ARG A 216 1.28 8.72 13.91
N LEU A 217 0.19 8.75 14.67
CA LEU A 217 -1.17 8.52 14.16
C LEU A 217 -1.58 9.57 13.15
N THR A 218 -1.29 10.85 13.40
CA THR A 218 -1.51 11.95 12.43
C THR A 218 -0.82 11.67 11.10
N ARG A 219 0.44 11.22 11.14
CA ARG A 219 1.20 10.87 9.93
C ARG A 219 0.63 9.64 9.21
N ALA A 220 0.18 8.64 9.95
CA ALA A 220 -0.43 7.43 9.41
C ALA A 220 -1.77 7.75 8.72
N LEU A 221 -2.68 8.44 9.42
CA LEU A 221 -3.97 8.87 8.88
C LEU A 221 -3.80 9.81 7.68
N GLY A 222 -2.85 10.76 7.74
CA GLY A 222 -2.56 11.64 6.60
C GLY A 222 -2.08 10.87 5.37
N SER A 223 -1.29 9.81 5.57
CA SER A 223 -0.84 8.93 4.49
C SER A 223 -1.96 8.07 3.94
N LEU A 224 -2.82 7.51 4.79
CA LEU A 224 -3.98 6.73 4.38
C LEU A 224 -4.98 7.59 3.61
N ASN A 225 -5.27 8.80 4.09
CA ASN A 225 -6.17 9.74 3.42
C ASN A 225 -5.62 10.18 2.06
N ARG A 226 -4.31 10.42 1.94
CA ARG A 226 -3.67 10.70 0.65
C ARG A 226 -3.90 9.55 -0.35
N CYS A 227 -3.86 8.32 0.12
CA CYS A 227 -4.07 7.13 -0.69
C CYS A 227 -5.56 6.73 -0.87
N ALA A 228 -6.51 7.40 -0.20
CA ALA A 228 -7.93 7.05 -0.22
C ALA A 228 -8.57 6.99 -1.61
N PRO A 229 -8.27 7.91 -2.56
CA PRO A 229 -8.80 7.82 -3.93
C PRO A 229 -8.39 6.56 -4.67
N PHE A 230 -7.26 5.98 -4.26
CA PHE A 230 -6.67 4.85 -4.92
C PHE A 230 -7.22 3.55 -4.39
N PHE A 231 -7.56 3.44 -3.10
CA PHE A 231 -8.02 2.19 -2.49
C PHE A 231 -9.13 1.51 -3.32
N PRO A 232 -9.08 0.18 -3.47
CA PRO A 232 -10.20 -0.57 -4.06
C PRO A 232 -11.39 -0.74 -3.08
N GLY A 233 -11.44 0.04 -2.01
CA GLY A 233 -12.38 -0.15 -0.92
C GLY A 233 -12.06 0.80 0.22
N ARG A 234 -12.44 0.44 1.44
CA ARG A 234 -12.16 1.22 2.64
C ARG A 234 -11.04 0.61 3.48
N PHE A 235 -10.30 1.45 4.19
CA PHE A 235 -9.57 1.01 5.37
C PHE A 235 -10.45 1.14 6.61
N ILE A 236 -10.17 0.31 7.62
CA ILE A 236 -10.70 0.43 8.98
C ILE A 236 -9.51 0.26 9.91
N LEU A 237 -9.35 1.18 10.86
CA LEU A 237 -8.35 1.18 11.91
C LEU A 237 -9.07 1.18 13.25
N HIS A 238 -8.74 0.22 14.11
CA HIS A 238 -9.15 0.12 15.49
C HIS A 238 -7.98 0.47 16.39
N LEU A 239 -8.22 1.31 17.38
CA LEU A 239 -7.26 1.64 18.44
C LEU A 239 -7.96 1.35 19.76
N GLY A 240 -7.32 0.63 20.67
CA GLY A 240 -7.99 0.26 21.92
C GLY A 240 -7.11 -0.50 22.90
N ALA A 241 -7.70 -0.88 24.03
CA ALA A 241 -7.02 -1.67 25.05
C ALA A 241 -6.84 -3.12 24.58
N SER A 242 -5.59 -3.60 24.59
CA SER A 242 -5.23 -4.98 24.24
C SER A 242 -5.94 -6.05 25.09
N ARG A 243 -6.31 -5.69 26.32
CA ARG A 243 -6.96 -6.58 27.30
C ARG A 243 -8.48 -6.42 27.38
N ASP A 244 -9.02 -5.36 26.78
CA ASP A 244 -10.45 -5.06 26.81
C ASP A 244 -10.90 -4.60 25.41
N PRO A 245 -11.39 -5.53 24.57
CA PRO A 245 -11.79 -5.24 23.21
C PRO A 245 -13.06 -4.37 23.13
N GLN A 246 -13.69 -4.04 24.26
CA GLN A 246 -14.83 -3.11 24.32
C GLN A 246 -14.40 -1.65 24.49
N ARG A 247 -13.15 -1.39 24.86
CA ARG A 247 -12.56 -0.05 25.00
C ARG A 247 -11.75 0.30 23.77
N PHE A 248 -12.43 0.76 22.74
CA PHE A 248 -11.78 1.13 21.50
C PHE A 248 -12.47 2.32 20.82
N VAL A 249 -11.70 2.95 19.95
CA VAL A 249 -12.14 3.93 18.97
C VAL A 249 -11.80 3.40 17.59
N GLN A 250 -12.52 3.88 16.59
CA GLN A 250 -12.37 3.43 15.21
C GLN A 250 -12.18 4.61 14.27
N CYS A 251 -11.50 4.34 13.17
CA CYS A 251 -11.33 5.27 12.08
C CYS A 251 -11.41 4.54 10.74
N TRP A 252 -12.20 5.02 9.78
CA TRP A 252 -12.25 4.44 8.43
C TRP A 252 -12.44 5.52 7.37
N SER A 253 -12.12 5.14 6.13
CA SER A 253 -12.46 5.92 4.96
C SER A 253 -13.88 5.61 4.48
N GLN A 254 -14.64 6.63 4.10
CA GLN A 254 -15.92 6.50 3.39
C GLN A 254 -16.01 7.58 2.32
N ASP A 255 -16.19 7.22 1.05
CA ASP A 255 -16.40 8.17 -0.06
C ASP A 255 -15.38 9.33 -0.04
N LEU A 256 -14.09 9.00 0.17
CA LEU A 256 -12.95 9.93 0.31
C LEU A 256 -12.93 10.78 1.59
N SER A 257 -13.97 10.70 2.40
CA SER A 257 -14.02 11.28 3.74
C SER A 257 -13.27 10.40 4.73
N LEU A 258 -12.73 11.03 5.77
CA LEU A 258 -12.30 10.34 6.97
C LEU A 258 -13.45 10.34 7.98
N VAL A 259 -13.70 9.21 8.63
CA VAL A 259 -14.69 9.10 9.71
C VAL A 259 -14.02 8.53 10.94
N ILE A 260 -14.33 9.09 12.10
CA ILE A 260 -13.96 8.54 13.41
C ILE A 260 -15.21 8.18 14.20
N GLU A 261 -15.15 7.09 14.94
CA GLU A 261 -16.20 6.64 15.88
C GLU A 261 -15.61 6.35 17.26
N ALA A 262 -16.35 6.75 18.29
CA ALA A 262 -16.07 6.40 19.67
C ALA A 262 -16.94 5.20 20.09
N THR A 263 -16.77 4.07 19.38
CA THR A 263 -17.59 2.85 19.53
C THR A 263 -17.55 2.28 20.94
N GLY A 264 -16.47 2.48 21.69
CA GLY A 264 -16.36 2.04 23.09
C GLY A 264 -17.46 2.57 24.01
N TYR A 265 -18.08 3.72 23.69
CA TYR A 265 -19.22 4.24 24.46
C TYR A 265 -20.52 3.45 24.30
N LEU A 266 -20.62 2.57 23.30
CA LEU A 266 -21.72 1.60 23.24
C LEU A 266 -21.62 0.55 24.36
N HIS A 267 -20.41 0.21 24.77
CA HIS A 267 -20.14 -0.78 25.81
C HIS A 267 -19.96 -0.16 27.19
N HIS A 268 -19.47 1.08 27.23
CA HIS A 268 -19.24 1.87 28.44
C HIS A 268 -19.94 3.23 28.35
N PRO A 269 -21.28 3.27 28.34
CA PRO A 269 -22.04 4.51 28.19
C PRO A 269 -21.77 5.51 29.32
N ASP A 270 -21.46 5.03 30.54
CA ASP A 270 -21.15 5.87 31.69
C ASP A 270 -19.84 6.66 31.54
N SER A 271 -18.93 6.19 30.67
CA SER A 271 -17.68 6.89 30.34
C SER A 271 -17.90 8.03 29.35
N ALA A 272 -19.04 8.07 28.66
CA ALA A 272 -19.34 9.11 27.69
C ALA A 272 -19.72 10.41 28.40
N ASN A 273 -19.16 11.53 27.95
CA ASN A 273 -19.61 12.86 28.34
C ASN A 273 -20.25 13.57 27.14
N PRO A 274 -21.58 13.46 26.94
CA PRO A 274 -22.28 14.02 25.78
C PRO A 274 -22.04 15.52 25.57
N ALA A 275 -21.95 16.30 26.66
CA ALA A 275 -21.71 17.74 26.57
C ALA A 275 -20.29 18.06 26.10
N HIS A 276 -19.31 17.27 26.50
CA HIS A 276 -17.94 17.38 26.01
C HIS A 276 -17.84 16.95 24.54
N LEU A 277 -18.41 15.81 24.19
CA LEU A 277 -18.44 15.26 22.84
C LEU A 277 -19.06 16.26 21.84
N ALA A 278 -20.24 16.81 22.16
CA ALA A 278 -20.90 17.80 21.33
C ALA A 278 -20.05 19.09 21.15
N ARG A 279 -19.40 19.58 22.20
CA ARG A 279 -18.51 20.75 22.11
C ARG A 279 -17.29 20.49 21.23
N ASN A 280 -16.80 19.25 21.22
CA ASN A 280 -15.66 18.83 20.41
C ASN A 280 -16.05 18.45 18.96
N GLY A 281 -17.31 18.67 18.58
CA GLY A 281 -17.80 18.45 17.22
C GLY A 281 -18.07 16.98 16.88
N TRP A 282 -18.32 16.14 17.89
CA TRP A 282 -18.88 14.81 17.69
C TRP A 282 -20.39 14.90 17.51
N ASP A 283 -20.90 14.11 16.56
CA ASP A 283 -22.32 13.96 16.30
C ASP A 283 -22.80 12.60 16.81
N PHE A 284 -23.90 12.59 17.57
CA PHE A 284 -24.56 11.35 17.96
C PHE A 284 -25.58 10.95 16.88
N SER A 285 -25.33 9.84 16.19
CA SER A 285 -26.16 9.36 15.09
C SER A 285 -26.20 7.84 15.08
N ARG A 286 -27.36 7.25 14.82
CA ARG A 286 -27.54 5.78 14.80
C ARG A 286 -27.00 5.10 16.07
N SER A 287 -27.19 5.77 17.21
CA SER A 287 -26.74 5.34 18.54
C SER A 287 -25.23 5.34 18.77
N ILE A 288 -24.42 5.91 17.87
CA ILE A 288 -22.97 6.01 18.02
C ILE A 288 -22.48 7.45 17.91
N TRP A 289 -21.43 7.79 18.66
CA TRP A 289 -20.72 9.06 18.53
C TRP A 289 -19.73 8.97 17.39
N GLN A 290 -19.90 9.81 16.38
CA GLN A 290 -19.06 9.84 15.20
C GLN A 290 -18.71 11.28 14.80
N ARG A 291 -17.61 11.45 14.08
CA ARG A 291 -17.31 12.70 13.38
C ARG A 291 -16.83 12.40 11.97
N ARG A 292 -17.39 13.13 11.00
CA ARG A 292 -17.00 13.04 9.58
C ARG A 292 -16.14 14.23 9.20
N PHE A 293 -15.15 13.97 8.37
CA PHE A 293 -14.29 14.97 7.74
C PHE A 293 -14.50 14.86 6.21
N PRO A 294 -15.53 15.52 5.65
CA PRO A 294 -15.83 15.43 4.22
C PRO A 294 -14.71 16.03 3.36
N ASP A 295 -14.09 17.09 3.85
CA ASP A 295 -13.01 17.81 3.16
C ASP A 295 -11.63 17.21 3.47
N ALA A 296 -11.57 15.98 4.01
CA ALA A 296 -10.32 15.32 4.36
C ALA A 296 -9.36 15.14 3.17
N MET A 297 -9.85 15.27 1.93
CA MET A 297 -9.02 15.26 0.72
C MET A 297 -8.41 16.62 0.39
N GLU A 298 -9.11 17.71 0.70
CA GLU A 298 -8.64 19.08 0.46
C GLU A 298 -7.69 19.53 1.56
N ASP A 299 -8.04 19.22 2.82
CA ASP A 299 -7.26 19.57 4.01
C ASP A 299 -6.77 18.33 4.76
N ARG A 300 -5.98 17.50 4.06
CA ARG A 300 -5.53 16.17 4.54
C ARG A 300 -4.81 16.23 5.86
N GLU A 301 -3.92 17.20 6.03
CA GLU A 301 -3.07 17.31 7.22
C GLU A 301 -3.90 17.74 8.43
N GLN A 302 -4.76 18.74 8.28
CA GLN A 302 -5.61 19.22 9.37
C GLN A 302 -6.67 18.18 9.75
N ALA A 303 -7.29 17.51 8.78
CA ALA A 303 -8.26 16.45 9.03
C ALA A 303 -7.60 15.29 9.79
N ALA A 304 -6.42 14.84 9.35
CA ALA A 304 -5.68 13.77 10.02
C ALA A 304 -5.24 14.16 11.44
N ALA A 305 -4.74 15.39 11.64
CA ALA A 305 -4.33 15.88 12.95
C ALA A 305 -5.53 16.01 13.91
N THR A 306 -6.66 16.55 13.42
CA THR A 306 -7.88 16.69 14.22
C THR A 306 -8.45 15.34 14.59
N ALA A 307 -8.53 14.40 13.64
CA ALA A 307 -9.00 13.04 13.88
C ALA A 307 -8.10 12.30 14.90
N ALA A 308 -6.77 12.35 14.72
CA ALA A 308 -5.83 11.71 15.63
C ALA A 308 -5.98 12.23 17.07
N ARG A 309 -6.02 13.55 17.25
CA ARG A 309 -6.20 14.18 18.56
C ARG A 309 -7.49 13.74 19.24
N MET A 310 -8.61 13.75 18.51
CA MET A 310 -9.91 13.34 19.05
C MET A 310 -9.93 11.85 19.41
N LEU A 311 -9.38 10.97 18.57
CA LEU A 311 -9.27 9.54 18.89
C LEU A 311 -8.47 9.30 20.17
N ILE A 312 -7.36 10.02 20.35
CA ILE A 312 -6.50 9.90 21.54
C ILE A 312 -7.20 10.45 22.80
N GLU A 313 -7.92 11.56 22.68
CA GLU A 313 -8.73 12.11 23.77
C GLU A 313 -9.78 11.08 24.24
N GLU A 314 -10.54 10.49 23.32
CA GLU A 314 -11.58 9.52 23.68
C GLU A 314 -11.00 8.20 24.21
N LEU A 315 -9.84 7.74 23.72
CA LEU A 315 -9.14 6.59 24.30
C LEU A 315 -8.81 6.81 25.78
N ARG A 316 -8.39 8.03 26.13
CA ARG A 316 -8.09 8.40 27.52
C ARG A 316 -9.36 8.50 28.36
N CYS A 317 -10.45 9.03 27.81
CA CYS A 317 -11.77 9.04 28.49
C CYS A 317 -12.33 7.63 28.72
N LEU A 318 -12.07 6.70 27.79
CA LEU A 318 -12.38 5.28 27.94
C LEU A 318 -11.44 4.55 28.91
N GLY A 319 -10.45 5.24 29.50
CA GLY A 319 -9.50 4.65 30.45
C GLY A 319 -8.51 3.68 29.82
N VAL A 320 -8.21 3.83 28.52
CA VAL A 320 -7.15 3.06 27.87
C VAL A 320 -5.80 3.66 28.28
N GLU A 321 -4.98 2.84 28.95
CA GLU A 321 -3.62 3.22 29.32
C GLU A 321 -2.64 3.05 28.16
N LEU A 322 -1.61 3.89 28.09
CA LEU A 322 -0.62 3.83 27.01
C LEU A 322 0.09 2.47 26.93
N ALA A 323 0.34 1.84 28.08
CA ALA A 323 0.99 0.52 28.16
C ALA A 323 0.11 -0.63 27.63
N ASP A 324 -1.21 -0.45 27.64
CA ASP A 324 -2.18 -1.43 27.17
C ASP A 324 -2.71 -1.08 25.77
N LEU A 325 -2.30 0.07 25.20
CA LEU A 325 -2.73 0.53 23.89
C LEU A 325 -2.25 -0.41 22.79
N SER A 326 -3.17 -0.75 21.90
CA SER A 326 -2.94 -1.62 20.75
C SER A 326 -3.74 -1.15 19.56
N TYR A 327 -3.39 -1.65 18.38
CA TYR A 327 -4.15 -1.39 17.17
C TYR A 327 -4.46 -2.67 16.40
N ASP A 328 -5.52 -2.64 15.62
CA ASP A 328 -5.81 -3.59 14.56
C ASP A 328 -6.32 -2.82 13.35
N GLY A 329 -6.09 -3.32 12.15
CA GLY A 329 -6.57 -2.63 10.96
C GLY A 329 -6.78 -3.56 9.80
N THR A 330 -7.71 -3.15 8.94
CA THR A 330 -8.05 -3.86 7.71
C THR A 330 -8.16 -2.90 6.54
N ILE A 331 -7.84 -3.37 5.34
CA ILE A 331 -8.23 -2.70 4.10
C ILE A 331 -9.00 -3.71 3.25
N SER A 332 -10.19 -3.32 2.79
CA SER A 332 -10.98 -4.14 1.87
C SER A 332 -10.50 -3.94 0.43
N GLY A 333 -10.31 -5.03 -0.32
CA GLY A 333 -10.10 -5.01 -1.77
C GLY A 333 -10.85 -6.13 -2.47
N ARG A 334 -11.81 -5.77 -3.33
CA ARG A 334 -12.60 -6.70 -4.18
C ARG A 334 -13.15 -7.95 -3.48
N GLY A 335 -13.65 -7.77 -2.25
CA GLY A 335 -14.24 -8.85 -1.46
C GLY A 335 -13.23 -9.65 -0.63
N GLN A 336 -11.95 -9.27 -0.62
CA GLN A 336 -10.94 -9.77 0.31
C GLN A 336 -10.62 -8.72 1.38
N GLY A 337 -10.37 -9.16 2.61
CA GLY A 337 -9.84 -8.35 3.69
C GLY A 337 -8.33 -8.55 3.79
N PHE A 338 -7.57 -7.45 3.71
CA PHE A 338 -6.13 -7.44 3.97
C PHE A 338 -5.88 -6.83 5.35
N HIS A 339 -4.88 -7.31 6.06
CA HIS A 339 -4.47 -6.70 7.33
C HIS A 339 -3.64 -5.47 7.09
N LEU A 340 -4.03 -4.36 7.72
CA LEU A 340 -3.33 -3.08 7.67
C LEU A 340 -2.22 -3.03 8.72
N GLU A 341 -1.01 -2.82 8.23
CA GLU A 341 0.18 -2.60 9.03
C GLU A 341 0.59 -1.13 8.95
N LEU A 342 0.92 -0.58 10.12
CA LEU A 342 1.38 0.80 10.29
C LEU A 342 2.75 0.80 10.97
N PRO A 343 3.84 0.53 10.24
CA PRO A 343 5.18 0.33 10.82
C PRO A 343 5.66 1.53 11.65
N ASP A 344 5.29 2.73 11.24
CA ASP A 344 5.70 3.97 11.91
C ASP A 344 4.84 4.32 13.13
N LEU A 345 3.78 3.56 13.44
CA LEU A 345 2.86 3.88 14.54
C LEU A 345 3.51 3.65 15.91
N GLY A 346 4.35 2.62 16.05
CA GLY A 346 5.06 2.31 17.29
C GLY A 346 4.18 1.85 18.45
N ILE A 347 3.01 1.29 18.13
CA ILE A 347 2.06 0.66 19.06
C ILE A 347 1.98 -0.83 18.68
N PRO A 348 1.84 -1.77 19.64
CA PRO A 348 1.69 -3.19 19.31
C PRO A 348 0.39 -3.45 18.55
N ARG A 349 0.47 -4.35 17.56
CA ARG A 349 -0.71 -4.85 16.86
C ARG A 349 -1.36 -5.99 17.66
N VAL A 350 -2.69 -6.01 17.75
CA VAL A 350 -3.41 -7.18 18.26
C VAL A 350 -3.46 -8.25 17.18
N HIS A 351 -2.88 -9.41 17.44
CA HIS A 351 -3.12 -10.60 16.60
C HIS A 351 -4.44 -11.23 17.01
N GLN A 352 -5.56 -10.69 16.53
CA GLN A 352 -6.79 -11.48 16.51
C GLN A 352 -6.82 -12.26 15.19
N PRO A 353 -6.88 -13.60 15.22
CA PRO A 353 -7.24 -14.34 14.02
C PRO A 353 -8.61 -13.83 13.56
N VAL A 354 -8.74 -13.58 12.26
CA VAL A 354 -10.04 -13.28 11.65
C VAL A 354 -10.81 -14.60 11.73
N ASP A 355 -11.60 -14.77 12.79
CA ASP A 355 -12.57 -15.87 12.84
C ASP A 355 -13.58 -15.62 11.70
N GLY A 356 -13.68 -16.62 10.81
CA GLY A 356 -14.33 -16.56 9.51
C GLY A 356 -15.85 -16.59 9.51
#